data_AF-A0A833W1H9-F1
#
_entry.id   AF-A0A833W1H9-F1
#
_cell.length_a   1.000
_cell.length_b   1.000
_cell.length_c   1.000
_cell.angle_alpha   90.00
_cell.angle_beta   90.00
_cell.angle_gamma   90.00
#
_symmetry.space_group_name_H-M   'P 1'
#
loop_
_entity.id
_entity.type
_entity.pdbx_description
1 polymer ?
#
loop_
_entity_poly.entity_id
_entity_poly.type
_entity_poly.pdbx_seq_one_letter_code
_entity_poly.pdbx_strand_id
1 'polypeptide(L)'
;MHVYELNERDRGSPVYLRLSQKEVNSLGDLVPLSNKVYHGNLEKRLGITAGICILIQHVPEKNGDRYEAIFSFYFGEYGHISVQGPYLTYEDTYLAVTGGSGIFEGVTGQVKLHQIVFPFKIFYTFYLKGIPDLPQELLGTPVAPSPEVEPTPAAKAAEPHAALKNYTD
;
A
#
# COMPACT_ATOMS: atom_id res chain seq x y z
N MET A 1 3.97 -12.28 -3.63
CA MET A 1 3.39 -11.25 -4.51
C MET A 1 4.02 -9.91 -4.16
N HIS A 2 4.41 -9.10 -5.15
CA HIS A 2 5.08 -7.81 -4.96
C HIS A 2 4.25 -6.69 -5.59
N VAL A 3 4.12 -5.56 -4.90
CA VAL A 3 3.38 -4.40 -5.41
C VAL A 3 4.06 -3.09 -5.00
N TYR A 4 3.87 -2.07 -5.82
CA TYR A 4 4.20 -0.69 -5.49
C TYR A 4 2.93 0.09 -5.15
N GLU A 5 2.95 0.83 -4.05
CA GLU A 5 1.95 1.83 -3.71
C GLU A 5 2.54 3.22 -3.97
N LEU A 6 1.90 3.98 -4.85
CA LEU A 6 2.37 5.28 -5.30
C LEU A 6 1.29 6.35 -5.07
N ASN A 7 1.64 7.39 -4.33
CA ASN A 7 0.84 8.59 -4.23
C ASN A 7 1.24 9.56 -5.34
N GLU A 8 0.43 9.60 -6.40
CA GLU A 8 0.61 10.48 -7.56
C GLU A 8 0.05 11.89 -7.34
N ARG A 9 -0.39 12.21 -6.11
CA ARG A 9 -0.91 13.53 -5.69
C ARG A 9 -2.18 13.98 -6.42
N ASP A 10 -2.90 13.04 -7.03
CA ASP A 10 -4.12 13.28 -7.81
C ASP A 10 -5.40 12.79 -7.12
N ARG A 11 -5.30 12.27 -5.88
CA ARG A 11 -6.42 11.69 -5.12
C ARG A 11 -6.85 12.50 -3.89
N GLY A 12 -6.25 13.66 -3.65
CA GLY A 12 -6.44 14.42 -2.40
C GLY A 12 -6.00 13.66 -1.14
N SER A 13 -5.09 12.69 -1.31
CA SER A 13 -4.58 11.79 -0.27
C SER A 13 -3.11 12.10 0.05
N PRO A 14 -2.67 11.93 1.31
CA PRO A 14 -3.49 11.64 2.49
C PRO A 14 -4.25 12.88 2.98
N VAL A 15 -5.27 12.67 3.82
CA VAL A 15 -5.90 13.74 4.60
C VAL A 15 -5.38 13.68 6.02
N TYR A 16 -4.61 14.67 6.47
CA TYR A 16 -4.13 14.71 7.85
C TYR A 16 -5.13 15.43 8.76
N LEU A 17 -5.82 14.69 9.62
CA LEU A 17 -6.76 15.21 10.61
C LEU A 17 -6.04 15.41 11.94
N ARG A 18 -5.66 16.65 12.24
CA ARG A 18 -4.96 17.04 13.49
C ARG A 18 -5.94 17.14 14.67
N LEU A 19 -6.52 16.00 15.05
CA LEU A 19 -7.52 15.92 16.11
C LEU A 19 -6.92 16.11 17.51
N SER A 20 -5.61 15.89 17.67
CA SER A 20 -4.91 16.14 18.94
C SER A 20 -4.86 17.61 19.34
N GLN A 21 -5.05 18.53 18.37
CA GLN A 21 -4.91 19.99 18.53
C GLN A 21 -3.55 20.43 19.07
N LYS A 22 -2.52 19.59 18.90
CA LYS A 22 -1.14 19.89 19.31
C LYS A 22 -0.30 20.35 18.11
N GLU A 23 0.75 21.12 18.40
CA GLU A 23 1.71 21.56 17.37
C GLU A 23 2.57 20.40 16.86
N VAL A 24 2.89 19.45 17.74
CA VAL A 24 3.62 18.22 17.41
C VAL A 24 2.63 17.09 17.17
N ASN A 25 2.88 16.29 16.14
CA ASN A 25 2.16 15.06 15.83
C ASN A 25 1.96 14.26 17.12
N SER A 26 0.70 13.98 17.48
CA SER A 26 0.36 13.37 18.77
C SER A 26 -0.75 12.33 18.65
N LEU A 27 -0.77 11.39 19.61
CA LEU A 27 -1.80 10.38 19.74
C LEU A 27 -3.21 10.95 19.50
N GLY A 28 -3.96 10.30 18.62
CA GLY A 28 -5.32 10.69 18.25
C GLY A 28 -5.43 11.43 16.91
N ASP A 29 -4.32 11.90 16.33
CA ASP A 29 -4.34 12.36 14.93
C ASP A 29 -4.66 11.18 14.00
N LEU A 30 -5.47 11.44 12.97
CA LEU A 30 -5.95 10.44 12.03
C LEU A 30 -5.54 10.79 10.61
N VAL A 31 -5.20 9.77 9.83
CA VAL A 31 -4.74 9.94 8.45
C VAL A 31 -5.48 8.95 7.54
N PRO A 32 -6.70 9.29 7.08
CA PRO A 32 -7.32 8.59 5.96
C PRO A 32 -6.46 8.73 4.70
N LEU A 33 -6.34 7.63 3.94
CA LEU A 33 -5.50 7.59 2.75
C LEU A 33 -6.04 6.65 1.67
N SER A 34 -5.72 6.98 0.43
CA SER A 34 -5.87 6.10 -0.73
C SER A 34 -4.84 6.45 -1.80
N ASN A 35 -4.02 5.49 -2.18
CA ASN A 35 -2.96 5.64 -3.19
C ASN A 35 -3.14 4.62 -4.31
N LYS A 36 -2.46 4.81 -5.44
CA LYS A 36 -2.51 3.87 -6.57
C LYS A 36 -1.62 2.66 -6.29
N VAL A 37 -2.06 1.48 -6.72
CA VAL A 37 -1.31 0.22 -6.60
C VAL A 37 -0.91 -0.27 -7.98
N TYR A 38 0.37 -0.59 -8.11
CA TYR A 38 1.01 -1.11 -9.31
C TYR A 38 1.64 -2.47 -9.06
N HIS A 39 1.79 -3.24 -10.12
CA HIS A 39 2.49 -4.52 -10.08
C HIS A 39 3.96 -4.34 -9.68
N GLY A 40 4.58 -5.37 -9.10
CA GLY A 40 5.97 -5.33 -8.66
C GLY A 40 6.98 -5.04 -9.78
N ASN A 41 6.62 -5.28 -11.04
CA ASN A 41 7.45 -4.91 -12.19
C ASN A 41 7.15 -3.51 -12.76
N LEU A 42 6.19 -2.77 -12.18
CA LEU A 42 5.78 -1.41 -12.58
C LEU A 42 5.15 -1.29 -13.98
N GLU A 43 4.83 -2.41 -14.63
CA GLU A 43 4.24 -2.45 -15.99
C GLU A 43 2.71 -2.49 -16.00
N LYS A 44 2.06 -2.63 -14.84
CA LYS A 44 0.60 -2.75 -14.76
C LYS A 44 -0.02 -2.02 -13.57
N ARG A 45 -1.07 -1.23 -13.82
CA ARG A 45 -1.95 -0.66 -12.77
C ARG A 45 -2.89 -1.75 -12.24
N LEU A 46 -2.82 -2.01 -10.94
CA LEU A 46 -3.61 -3.07 -10.29
C LEU A 46 -4.88 -2.51 -9.63
N GLY A 47 -4.74 -1.38 -8.93
CA GLY A 47 -5.89 -0.76 -8.26
C GLY A 47 -5.48 0.34 -7.30
N ILE A 48 -5.98 0.27 -6.05
CA ILE A 48 -5.71 1.25 -5.00
C ILE A 48 -5.47 0.60 -3.64
N THR A 49 -4.81 1.33 -2.74
CA THR A 49 -4.99 1.16 -1.31
C THR A 49 -6.15 2.04 -0.83
N ALA A 50 -6.85 1.63 0.22
CA ALA A 50 -7.78 2.51 0.93
C ALA A 50 -7.88 2.12 2.40
N GLY A 51 -7.79 3.10 3.29
CA GLY A 51 -7.94 2.89 4.73
C GLY A 51 -7.52 4.09 5.56
N ILE A 52 -7.04 3.82 6.76
CA ILE A 52 -6.70 4.83 7.76
C ILE A 52 -5.45 4.46 8.54
N CYS A 53 -4.63 5.45 8.85
CA CYS A 53 -3.57 5.37 9.83
C CYS A 53 -3.96 6.20 11.07
N ILE A 54 -3.77 5.62 12.25
CA ILE A 54 -3.99 6.27 13.55
C ILE A 54 -2.60 6.57 14.11
N LEU A 55 -2.31 7.84 14.38
CA LEU A 55 -1.03 8.21 14.97
C LEU A 55 -0.98 7.70 16.41
N ILE A 56 0.08 6.94 16.72
CA ILE A 56 0.34 6.40 18.06
C ILE A 56 1.31 7.32 18.81
N GLN A 57 2.41 7.69 18.16
CA GLN A 57 3.47 8.46 18.79
C GLN A 57 4.37 9.13 17.75
N HIS A 58 4.73 10.39 17.99
CA HIS A 58 5.88 11.02 17.35
C HIS A 58 7.18 10.60 18.06
N VAL A 59 8.21 10.26 17.28
CA VAL A 59 9.50 9.72 17.74
C VAL A 59 10.61 10.70 17.32
N PRO A 60 10.94 11.71 18.14
CA PRO A 60 11.87 12.79 17.79
C PRO A 60 13.26 12.28 17.38
N GLU A 61 13.79 11.31 18.11
CA GLU A 61 15.10 10.70 17.88
C GLU A 61 15.22 9.97 16.53
N LYS A 62 14.08 9.68 15.87
CA LYS A 62 14.01 9.09 14.53
C LYS A 62 13.51 10.07 13.47
N ASN A 63 13.18 11.31 13.87
CA ASN A 63 12.53 12.30 13.02
C ASN A 63 11.33 11.71 12.26
N GLY A 64 10.46 11.00 12.98
CA GLY A 64 9.37 10.29 12.34
C GLY A 64 8.27 9.88 13.31
N ASP A 65 7.30 9.15 12.79
CA ASP A 65 6.07 8.83 13.48
C ASP A 65 5.79 7.33 13.44
N ARG A 66 5.12 6.85 14.47
CA ARG A 66 4.54 5.51 14.55
C ARG A 66 3.03 5.61 14.37
N TYR A 67 2.51 4.88 13.39
CA TYR A 67 1.08 4.71 13.15
C TYR A 67 0.66 3.26 13.37
N GLU A 68 -0.59 3.07 13.78
CA GLU A 68 -1.35 1.84 13.57
C GLU A 68 -2.14 2.01 12.27
N ALA A 69 -1.91 1.16 11.28
CA ALA A 69 -2.52 1.22 9.96
C ALA A 69 -3.55 0.11 9.78
N ILE A 70 -4.72 0.46 9.26
CA ILE A 70 -5.80 -0.48 8.91
C ILE A 70 -6.29 -0.10 7.51
N PHE A 71 -6.00 -0.93 6.52
CA PHE A 71 -6.33 -0.64 5.14
C PHE A 71 -6.41 -1.90 4.29
N SER A 72 -6.90 -1.74 3.06
CA SER A 72 -6.98 -2.83 2.09
C SER A 72 -6.34 -2.46 0.76
N PHE A 73 -5.83 -3.47 0.06
CA PHE A 73 -5.34 -3.40 -1.31
C PHE A 73 -6.40 -3.98 -2.24
N TYR A 74 -6.87 -3.19 -3.20
CA TYR A 74 -7.88 -3.59 -4.18
C TYR A 74 -7.22 -3.94 -5.52
N PHE A 75 -7.63 -5.07 -6.10
CA PHE A 75 -7.04 -5.65 -7.31
C PHE A 75 -8.10 -5.85 -8.42
N GLY A 76 -9.04 -4.92 -8.56
CA GLY A 76 -10.11 -5.01 -9.55
C GLY A 76 -10.99 -6.24 -9.36
N GLU A 77 -11.28 -6.98 -10.44
CA GLU A 77 -12.14 -8.18 -10.37
C GLU A 77 -11.56 -9.32 -9.52
N TYR A 78 -10.26 -9.30 -9.20
CA TYR A 78 -9.64 -10.34 -8.38
C TYR A 78 -10.04 -10.28 -6.91
N GLY A 79 -10.53 -9.13 -6.43
CA GLY A 79 -10.89 -8.91 -5.02
C GLY A 79 -9.91 -8.00 -4.30
N HIS A 80 -9.81 -8.17 -2.98
CA HIS A 80 -8.94 -7.36 -2.13
C HIS A 80 -8.23 -8.17 -1.05
N ILE A 81 -7.15 -7.61 -0.50
CA ILE A 81 -6.45 -8.10 0.69
C ILE A 81 -6.52 -7.01 1.76
N SER A 82 -6.96 -7.36 2.96
CA SER A 82 -6.96 -6.46 4.11
C SER A 82 -5.73 -6.69 4.98
N VAL A 83 -5.18 -5.59 5.51
CA VAL A 83 -4.01 -5.62 6.38
C VAL A 83 -4.22 -4.75 7.61
N GLN A 84 -3.52 -5.12 8.69
CA GLN A 84 -3.49 -4.36 9.92
C GLN A 84 -2.11 -4.45 10.56
N GLY A 85 -1.59 -3.33 11.08
CA GLY A 85 -0.39 -3.35 11.90
C GLY A 85 0.42 -2.05 11.86
N PRO A 86 1.69 -2.09 12.28
CA PRO A 86 2.50 -0.89 12.42
C PRO A 86 2.91 -0.33 11.05
N TYR A 87 2.80 0.99 10.90
CA TYR A 87 3.48 1.76 9.87
C TYR A 87 4.41 2.76 10.54
N LEU A 88 5.72 2.59 10.33
CA LEU A 88 6.76 3.47 10.87
C LEU A 88 7.33 4.29 9.71
N THR A 89 7.39 5.61 9.85
CA THR A 89 7.87 6.48 8.76
C THR A 89 9.40 6.44 8.58
N TYR A 90 10.10 5.70 9.44
CA TYR A 90 11.56 5.72 9.58
C TYR A 90 12.22 4.33 9.45
N GLU A 91 11.45 3.25 9.33
CA GLU A 91 11.98 1.89 9.13
C GLU A 91 10.94 0.92 8.54
N ASP A 92 11.43 -0.19 7.98
CA ASP A 92 10.58 -1.26 7.46
C ASP A 92 9.74 -1.92 8.55
N THR A 93 8.55 -2.37 8.19
CA THR A 93 7.62 -3.04 9.09
C THR A 93 7.00 -4.28 8.47
N TYR A 94 6.35 -5.09 9.30
CA TYR A 94 5.47 -6.17 8.87
C TYR A 94 4.07 -5.91 9.39
N LEU A 95 3.09 -5.96 8.50
CA LEU A 95 1.66 -5.92 8.83
C LEU A 95 1.06 -7.32 8.70
N ALA A 96 0.05 -7.60 9.51
CA ALA A 96 -0.72 -8.83 9.39
C ALA A 96 -1.62 -8.76 8.16
N VAL A 97 -1.66 -9.84 7.38
CA VAL A 97 -2.71 -10.05 6.39
C VAL A 97 -3.91 -10.66 7.12
N THR A 98 -4.98 -9.90 7.25
CA THR A 98 -6.13 -10.24 8.10
C THR A 98 -7.24 -10.99 7.35
N GLY A 99 -7.19 -10.97 6.02
CA GLY A 99 -8.17 -11.64 5.17
C GLY A 99 -8.17 -11.06 3.76
N GLY A 100 -9.11 -11.54 2.96
CA GLY A 100 -9.33 -11.07 1.60
C GLY A 100 -10.63 -11.59 1.02
N SER A 101 -10.89 -11.21 -0.22
CA SER A 101 -12.08 -11.62 -1.00
C SER A 101 -11.69 -12.04 -2.42
N GLY A 102 -12.64 -12.63 -3.15
CA GLY A 102 -12.38 -13.10 -4.51
C GLY A 102 -11.33 -14.20 -4.51
N ILE A 103 -10.28 -14.07 -5.31
CA ILE A 103 -9.19 -15.05 -5.34
C ILE A 103 -8.37 -15.08 -4.03
N PHE A 104 -8.55 -14.07 -3.18
CA PHE A 104 -7.89 -13.94 -1.88
C PHE A 104 -8.78 -14.38 -0.71
N GLU A 105 -9.94 -14.99 -0.96
CA GLU A 105 -10.81 -15.52 0.10
C GLU A 105 -10.04 -16.51 1.00
N GLY A 106 -10.07 -16.29 2.32
CA GLY A 106 -9.37 -17.12 3.30
C GLY A 106 -7.87 -16.85 3.44
N VAL A 107 -7.33 -15.84 2.74
CA VAL A 107 -5.90 -15.51 2.82
C VAL A 107 -5.47 -15.10 4.23
N THR A 108 -4.30 -15.56 4.64
CA THR A 108 -3.61 -15.16 5.86
C THR A 108 -2.13 -14.91 5.58
N GLY A 109 -1.40 -14.41 6.57
CA GLY A 109 0.05 -14.26 6.49
C GLY A 109 0.50 -12.88 6.95
N GLN A 110 1.54 -12.37 6.30
CA GLN A 110 2.09 -11.04 6.59
C GLN A 110 2.56 -10.35 5.32
N VAL A 111 2.63 -9.03 5.37
CA VAL A 111 3.20 -8.21 4.31
C VAL A 111 4.33 -7.37 4.86
N LYS A 112 5.50 -7.40 4.21
CA LYS A 112 6.58 -6.48 4.49
C LYS A 112 6.27 -5.14 3.82
N LEU A 113 6.29 -4.05 4.57
CA LEU A 113 6.22 -2.67 4.09
C LEU A 113 7.64 -2.09 4.07
N HIS A 114 8.07 -1.61 2.91
CA HIS A 114 9.34 -0.92 2.71
C HIS A 114 9.09 0.50 2.17
N GLN A 115 9.38 1.51 2.98
CA GLN A 115 9.26 2.91 2.59
C GLN A 115 10.44 3.30 1.70
N ILE A 116 10.17 3.72 0.46
CA ILE A 116 11.21 4.14 -0.49
C ILE A 116 11.41 5.64 -0.42
N VAL A 117 10.33 6.41 -0.64
CA VAL A 117 10.32 7.87 -0.59
C VAL A 117 9.15 8.28 0.27
N PHE A 118 9.40 8.80 1.47
CA PHE A 118 8.33 9.22 2.37
C PHE A 118 7.62 10.50 1.85
N PRO A 119 6.26 10.57 1.87
CA PRO A 119 5.28 9.49 2.02
C PRO A 119 4.76 8.92 0.69
N PHE A 120 5.48 9.14 -0.42
CA PHE A 120 4.95 8.98 -1.79
C PHE A 120 5.16 7.62 -2.45
N LYS A 121 6.21 6.87 -2.08
CA LYS A 121 6.55 5.59 -2.72
C LYS A 121 6.82 4.52 -1.68
N ILE A 122 6.04 3.44 -1.72
CA ILE A 122 6.14 2.29 -0.81
C ILE A 122 6.16 1.01 -1.64
N PHE A 123 7.00 0.04 -1.25
CA PHE A 123 7.05 -1.28 -1.84
C PHE A 123 6.60 -2.33 -0.83
N TYR A 124 5.76 -3.26 -1.27
CA TYR A 124 5.22 -4.32 -0.44
C TYR A 124 5.61 -5.69 -0.96
N THR A 125 5.97 -6.58 -0.03
CA THR A 125 6.17 -8.01 -0.30
C THR A 125 5.22 -8.83 0.55
N PHE A 126 4.21 -9.41 -0.11
CA PHE A 126 3.22 -10.27 0.53
C PHE A 126 3.70 -11.72 0.62
N TYR A 127 3.62 -12.27 1.83
CA TYR A 127 3.84 -13.67 2.16
C TYR A 127 2.50 -14.33 2.47
N LEU A 128 1.74 -14.61 1.40
CA LEU A 128 0.36 -15.10 1.48
C LEU A 128 0.32 -16.62 1.76
N LYS A 129 -0.67 -17.04 2.54
CA LYS A 129 -0.94 -18.44 2.89
C LYS A 129 -2.44 -18.72 2.82
N GLY A 130 -2.80 -19.98 2.62
CA GLY A 130 -4.18 -20.45 2.71
C GLY A 130 -5.04 -20.23 1.46
N ILE A 131 -4.43 -19.85 0.34
CA ILE A 131 -5.10 -19.65 -0.96
C ILE A 131 -4.44 -20.48 -2.06
N PRO A 132 -5.15 -20.76 -3.18
CA PRO A 132 -4.56 -21.36 -4.38
C PRO A 132 -3.45 -20.49 -4.99
N ASP A 133 -2.77 -21.04 -5.99
CA ASP A 133 -1.78 -20.29 -6.77
C ASP A 133 -2.40 -19.05 -7.42
N LEU A 134 -1.68 -17.93 -7.33
CA LEU A 134 -2.12 -16.67 -7.91
C LEU A 134 -2.05 -16.71 -9.46
N PRO A 135 -2.94 -15.97 -10.15
CA PRO A 135 -2.81 -15.73 -11.58
C PRO A 135 -1.44 -15.17 -11.94
N GLN A 136 -0.85 -15.66 -13.04
CA GLN A 136 0.47 -15.23 -13.49
C GLN A 136 0.58 -13.72 -13.73
N GLU A 137 -0.52 -13.05 -14.05
CA GLU A 137 -0.56 -11.58 -14.23
C GLU A 137 -0.31 -10.78 -12.94
N LEU A 138 -0.48 -11.41 -11.77
CA LEU A 138 -0.14 -10.83 -10.45
C LEU A 138 1.24 -11.27 -9.95
N LEU A 139 1.96 -12.04 -10.77
CA LEU A 139 3.27 -12.60 -10.48
C LEU A 139 4.29 -12.10 -11.48
N GLY A 140 5.56 -12.09 -11.08
CA GLY A 140 6.65 -11.68 -11.94
C GLY A 140 7.85 -11.20 -11.12
N THR A 141 8.97 -11.01 -11.81
CA THR A 141 10.18 -10.46 -11.20
C THR A 141 9.95 -8.98 -10.88
N PRO A 142 10.03 -8.57 -9.61
CA PRO A 142 9.87 -7.17 -9.27
C PRO A 142 11.07 -6.34 -9.73
N VAL A 143 10.83 -5.09 -10.08
CA VAL A 143 11.89 -4.08 -10.17
C VAL A 143 12.37 -3.78 -8.75
N ALA A 144 13.69 -3.71 -8.55
CA ALA A 144 14.26 -3.42 -7.24
C ALA A 144 13.82 -2.02 -6.75
N PRO A 145 13.38 -1.88 -5.48
CA PRO A 145 12.91 -0.61 -4.96
C PRO A 145 14.05 0.42 -4.89
N SER A 146 13.85 1.57 -5.52
CA SER A 146 14.75 2.73 -5.46
C SER A 146 13.96 4.04 -5.61
N PRO A 147 14.50 5.20 -5.20
CA PRO A 147 13.81 6.48 -5.34
C PRO A 147 13.40 6.84 -6.78
N GLU A 148 14.12 6.32 -7.78
CA GLU A 148 13.97 6.61 -9.20
C GLU A 148 12.92 5.75 -9.90
N VAL A 149 12.39 4.71 -9.23
CA VAL A 149 11.41 3.82 -9.86
C VAL A 149 10.10 4.56 -10.17
N GLU A 150 9.57 4.33 -11.36
CA GLU A 150 8.32 4.91 -11.85
C GLU A 150 7.51 3.83 -12.59
N PRO A 151 6.16 3.89 -12.55
CA PRO A 151 5.34 3.06 -13.42
C PRO A 151 5.64 3.40 -14.87
N THR A 152 5.52 2.40 -15.76
CA THR A 152 5.61 2.67 -17.19
C THR A 152 4.55 3.69 -17.62
N PRO A 153 4.77 4.48 -18.69
CA PRO A 153 3.78 5.43 -19.18
C PRO A 153 2.41 4.79 -19.45
N ALA A 154 2.39 3.58 -20.02
CA ALA A 154 1.15 2.84 -20.30
C ALA A 154 0.41 2.43 -19.01
N ALA A 155 1.15 1.96 -17.98
CA ALA A 155 0.55 1.63 -16.69
C ALA A 155 0.01 2.86 -15.98
N LYS A 156 0.75 3.97 -16.02
CA LYS A 156 0.33 5.25 -15.44
C LYS A 156 -0.92 5.82 -16.11
N ALA A 157 -1.01 5.68 -17.43
CA ALA A 157 -2.18 6.04 -18.22
C ALA A 157 -3.32 5.01 -18.13
N ALA A 158 -3.12 3.91 -17.40
CA ALA A 158 -4.04 2.78 -17.28
C ALA A 158 -4.56 2.27 -18.64
N GLU A 159 -3.65 2.16 -19.62
CA GLU A 159 -3.99 1.63 -20.94
C GLU A 159 -4.53 0.18 -20.82
N PRO A 160 -5.45 -0.27 -21.70
CA PRO A 160 -6.14 -1.54 -21.54
C PRO A 160 -5.23 -2.77 -21.36
N HIS A 161 -4.02 -2.75 -21.92
CA HIS A 161 -3.05 -3.84 -21.79
C HIS A 161 -2.16 -3.72 -20.52
N ALA A 162 -2.04 -2.50 -19.98
CA ALA A 162 -1.18 -2.13 -18.86
C ALA A 162 -1.99 -1.79 -17.59
N ALA A 163 -3.24 -2.24 -17.53
CA ALA A 163 -4.06 -2.25 -16.31
C ALA A 163 -4.68 -3.63 -16.12
N LEU A 164 -5.12 -3.91 -14.90
CA LEU A 164 -6.06 -5.00 -14.69
C LEU A 164 -7.41 -4.65 -15.31
N LYS A 165 -8.10 -5.69 -15.78
CA LYS A 165 -9.50 -5.54 -16.18
C LYS A 165 -10.31 -5.06 -14.97
N ASN A 166 -11.08 -3.99 -15.17
CA ASN A 166 -11.84 -3.31 -14.11
C ASN A 166 -10.97 -3.02 -12.87
N TYR A 167 -9.73 -2.54 -13.08
CA TYR A 167 -8.88 -2.07 -11.99
C TYR A 167 -9.64 -1.07 -11.11
N THR A 168 -9.38 -1.13 -9.80
CA THR A 168 -10.03 -0.20 -8.86
C THR A 168 -9.36 1.16 -8.96
N ASP A 169 -10.14 2.22 -9.13
CA ASP A 169 -9.67 3.60 -9.14
C ASP A 169 -10.31 4.41 -8.02
#